data_AF-A0A948CBW0-F1
#
_entry.id   AF-A0A948CBW0-F1
#
_cell.length_a   1.000
_cell.length_b   1.000
_cell.length_c   1.000
_cell.angle_alpha   90.00
_cell.angle_beta   90.00
_cell.angle_gamma   90.00
#
_symmetry.space_group_name_H-M   'P 1'
#
loop_
_entity.id
_entity.type
_entity.pdbx_description
1 polymer ?
#
loop_
_entity_poly.entity_id
_entity_poly.type
_entity_poly.pdbx_seq_one_letter_code
_entity_poly.pdbx_strand_id
1 'polypeptide(L)'
;MGPTVDSVSTTTHDSDKSELLSKAIDLARQGRGSGGLPRDAVGDLLRAYYRHVAPEDLTERSDADVYGALASHYKVARTRPQGTAQVRLSTPTLSEHGWSAGGHSVVEVVVDDMPFLVDSLTMELSRQLRDVHLVVHPNFDVVR
;
A
#
# COMPACT_ATOMS: atom_id res chain seq x y z
N MET A 1 7.94 -4.60 41.42
CA MET A 1 8.46 -5.51 40.38
C MET A 1 7.54 -5.41 39.19
N GLY A 2 7.80 -4.47 38.28
CA GLY A 2 7.02 -4.29 37.06
C GLY A 2 7.81 -4.84 35.86
N PRO A 3 7.19 -5.48 34.88
CA PRO A 3 7.91 -5.90 33.69
C PRO A 3 8.09 -4.69 32.76
N THR A 4 9.33 -4.43 32.36
CA THR A 4 9.70 -3.49 31.30
C THR A 4 10.07 -4.35 30.08
N VAL A 5 9.11 -4.69 29.22
CA VAL A 5 9.36 -5.54 28.04
C VAL A 5 8.58 -5.11 26.79
N ASP A 6 8.39 -3.81 26.51
CA ASP A 6 7.72 -3.40 25.26
C ASP A 6 8.50 -2.38 24.41
N SER A 7 9.55 -1.71 24.94
CA SER A 7 10.18 -0.59 24.22
C SER A 7 11.18 -0.99 23.12
N VAL A 8 11.73 -2.20 23.15
CA VAL A 8 12.76 -2.64 22.19
C VAL A 8 12.11 -3.20 20.92
N SER A 9 11.01 -3.94 21.05
CA SER A 9 10.34 -4.59 19.91
C SER A 9 9.73 -3.58 18.94
N THR A 10 9.02 -2.55 19.42
CA THR A 10 8.40 -1.54 18.54
C THR A 10 9.43 -0.72 17.76
N THR A 11 10.55 -0.36 18.39
CA THR A 11 11.60 0.46 17.76
C THR A 11 12.33 -0.28 16.62
N THR A 12 12.57 -1.59 16.79
CA THR A 12 13.21 -2.41 15.75
C THR A 12 12.32 -2.54 14.52
N HIS A 13 11.05 -2.86 14.71
CA HIS A 13 10.11 -3.04 13.60
C HIS A 13 9.90 -1.74 12.80
N ASP A 14 9.79 -0.59 13.48
CA ASP A 14 9.72 0.72 12.80
C ASP A 14 10.99 1.03 11.97
N SER A 15 12.15 0.58 12.45
CA SER A 15 13.42 0.71 11.73
C SER A 15 13.44 -0.18 10.49
N ASP A 16 12.97 -1.43 10.60
CA ASP A 16 12.88 -2.38 9.49
C ASP A 16 11.95 -1.88 8.39
N LYS A 17 10.77 -1.35 8.78
CA LYS A 17 9.84 -0.68 7.85
C LYS A 17 10.51 0.49 7.13
N SER A 18 11.25 1.32 7.87
CA SER A 18 11.94 2.49 7.30
C SER A 18 13.04 2.08 6.32
N GLU A 19 13.78 1.02 6.61
CA GLU A 19 14.79 0.44 5.72
C GLU A 19 14.14 -0.13 4.45
N LEU A 20 13.06 -0.90 4.59
CA LEU A 20 12.31 -1.45 3.47
C LEU A 20 11.76 -0.35 2.54
N LEU A 21 11.17 0.70 3.11
CA LEU A 21 10.71 1.85 2.32
C LEU A 21 11.87 2.55 1.60
N SER A 22 13.05 2.62 2.22
CA SER A 22 14.24 3.20 1.57
C SER A 22 14.70 2.36 0.37
N LYS A 23 14.72 1.03 0.51
CA LYS A 23 15.01 0.10 -0.60
C LYS A 23 14.00 0.24 -1.74
N ALA A 24 12.70 0.33 -1.42
CA ALA A 24 11.64 0.53 -2.42
C ALA A 24 11.79 1.87 -3.16
N ILE A 25 12.21 2.94 -2.48
CA ILE A 25 12.49 4.25 -3.09
C ILE A 25 13.67 4.15 -4.06
N ASP A 26 14.74 3.47 -3.67
CA ASP A 26 15.92 3.30 -4.51
C ASP A 26 15.60 2.45 -5.75
N LEU A 27 14.84 1.36 -5.58
CA LEU A 27 14.32 0.55 -6.67
C LEU A 27 13.50 1.40 -7.66
N ALA A 28 12.58 2.22 -7.15
CA ALA A 28 11.75 3.10 -7.96
C ALA A 28 12.57 4.13 -8.76
N ARG A 29 13.65 4.65 -8.16
CA ARG A 29 14.56 5.62 -8.81
C ARG A 29 15.45 4.97 -9.86
N GLN A 30 15.88 3.73 -9.67
CA GLN A 30 16.75 3.00 -10.60
C GLN A 30 16.00 2.45 -11.82
N GLY A 31 14.72 2.12 -11.68
CA GLY A 31 13.92 1.55 -12.77
C GLY A 31 13.77 2.47 -13.99
N ARG A 32 13.86 1.90 -15.21
CA ARG A 32 13.57 2.58 -16.49
C ARG A 32 12.07 2.45 -16.85
N GLY A 33 11.18 3.08 -16.08
CA GLY A 33 9.70 3.04 -16.25
C GLY A 33 9.03 1.91 -15.47
N SER A 34 7.73 1.87 -15.14
CA SER A 34 6.54 2.55 -15.70
C SER A 34 5.34 2.51 -14.73
N GLY A 35 5.55 2.85 -13.45
CA GLY A 35 4.44 3.03 -12.50
C GLY A 35 3.56 4.25 -12.80
N GLY A 36 4.06 5.18 -13.62
CA GLY A 36 3.46 6.50 -13.84
C GLY A 36 3.73 7.49 -12.69
N LEU A 37 4.32 7.02 -11.59
CA LEU A 37 4.70 7.83 -10.43
C LEU A 37 5.81 8.85 -10.80
N PRO A 38 5.68 10.12 -10.39
CA PRO A 38 6.77 11.10 -10.50
C PRO A 38 7.99 10.67 -9.68
N ARG A 39 9.19 10.68 -10.27
CA ARG A 39 10.42 10.18 -9.64
C ARG A 39 10.86 11.00 -8.43
N ASP A 40 10.58 12.29 -8.46
CA ASP A 40 10.81 13.25 -7.39
C ASP A 40 9.84 13.03 -6.22
N ALA A 41 8.58 12.70 -6.50
CA ALA A 41 7.55 12.50 -5.48
C ALA A 41 7.46 11.06 -4.92
N VAL A 42 8.10 10.07 -5.56
CA VAL A 42 7.89 8.65 -5.20
C VAL A 42 8.21 8.33 -3.75
N GLY A 43 9.21 9.00 -3.16
CA GLY A 43 9.57 8.79 -1.76
C GLY A 43 8.51 9.26 -0.79
N ASP A 44 7.92 10.42 -1.05
CA ASP A 44 6.86 10.97 -0.19
C ASP A 44 5.57 10.18 -0.37
N LEU A 45 5.26 9.76 -1.59
CA LEU A 45 4.12 8.90 -1.89
C LEU A 45 4.23 7.54 -1.19
N LEU A 46 5.40 6.88 -1.22
CA LEU A 46 5.60 5.60 -0.53
C LEU A 46 5.41 5.73 0.98
N ARG A 47 6.01 6.76 1.59
CA ARG A 47 5.87 7.00 3.03
C ARG A 47 4.44 7.33 3.43
N ALA A 48 3.73 8.12 2.64
CA ALA A 48 2.33 8.44 2.88
C ALA A 48 1.43 7.22 2.70
N TYR A 49 1.66 6.42 1.65
CA TYR A 49 0.89 5.22 1.34
C TYR A 49 0.90 4.21 2.48
N TYR A 50 2.08 3.99 3.08
CA TYR A 50 2.28 3.03 4.16
C TYR A 50 2.27 3.65 5.56
N ARG A 51 1.90 4.92 5.71
CA ARG A 51 2.00 5.66 7.00
C ARG A 51 1.34 4.91 8.16
N HIS A 52 0.13 4.42 7.95
CA HIS A 52 -0.69 3.78 8.99
C HIS A 52 -0.65 2.26 8.97
N VAL A 53 0.18 1.66 8.12
CA VAL A 53 0.35 0.19 8.07
C VAL A 53 1.34 -0.23 9.16
N ALA A 54 1.02 -1.27 9.92
CA ALA A 54 1.91 -1.78 10.95
C ALA A 54 3.20 -2.32 10.30
N PRO A 55 4.38 -2.07 10.88
CA PRO A 55 5.63 -2.59 10.34
C PRO A 55 5.64 -4.09 10.03
N GLU A 56 5.06 -4.91 10.91
CA GLU A 56 4.98 -6.37 10.80
C GLU A 56 4.23 -6.84 9.54
N ASP A 57 3.26 -6.06 9.06
CA ASP A 57 2.52 -6.34 7.82
C ASP A 57 3.36 -6.09 6.55
N LEU A 58 4.49 -5.40 6.70
CA LEU A 58 5.40 -5.03 5.61
C LEU A 58 6.71 -5.80 5.64
N THR A 59 7.19 -6.22 6.81
CA THR A 59 8.50 -6.88 6.95
C THR A 59 8.63 -8.17 6.14
N GLU A 60 7.51 -8.85 5.82
CA GLU A 60 7.51 -10.05 4.98
C GLU A 60 7.48 -9.76 3.46
N ARG A 61 7.35 -8.49 3.07
CA ARG A 61 7.23 -8.07 1.67
C ARG A 61 8.58 -7.65 1.09
N SER A 62 8.76 -7.88 -0.21
CA SER A 62 9.91 -7.33 -0.92
C SER A 62 9.75 -5.84 -1.21
N ASP A 63 10.86 -5.17 -1.49
CA ASP A 63 10.89 -3.78 -1.97
C ASP A 63 10.11 -3.62 -3.29
N ALA A 64 10.16 -4.63 -4.16
CA ALA A 64 9.36 -4.70 -5.38
C ALA A 64 7.86 -4.78 -5.10
N ASP A 65 7.43 -5.53 -4.07
CA ASP A 65 6.02 -5.64 -3.69
C ASP A 65 5.48 -4.34 -3.10
N VAL A 66 6.27 -3.70 -2.23
CA VAL A 66 5.95 -2.41 -1.62
C VAL A 66 5.83 -1.31 -2.67
N TYR A 67 6.80 -1.22 -3.58
CA TYR A 67 6.73 -0.26 -4.68
C TYR A 67 5.62 -0.60 -5.68
N GLY A 68 5.50 -1.87 -6.05
CA GLY A 68 4.55 -2.36 -7.04
C GLY A 68 3.10 -2.10 -6.65
N ALA A 69 2.74 -2.31 -5.37
CA ALA A 69 1.41 -2.01 -4.87
C ALA A 69 1.06 -0.52 -5.01
N LEU A 70 1.94 0.41 -4.61
CA LEU A 70 1.72 1.84 -4.81
C LEU A 70 1.62 2.19 -6.30
N ALA A 71 2.54 1.69 -7.12
CA ALA A 71 2.56 1.97 -8.56
C ALA A 71 1.29 1.46 -9.26
N SER A 72 0.82 0.28 -8.86
CA SER A 72 -0.44 -0.29 -9.31
C SER A 72 -1.61 0.62 -8.92
N HIS A 73 -1.73 1.00 -7.66
CA HIS A 73 -2.86 1.79 -7.16
C HIS A 73 -2.86 3.20 -7.76
N TYR A 74 -1.68 3.80 -7.94
CA TYR A 74 -1.51 5.08 -8.63
C TYR A 74 -2.06 5.05 -10.07
N LYS A 75 -1.86 3.96 -10.81
CA LYS A 75 -2.42 3.81 -12.17
C LYS A 75 -3.95 3.84 -12.17
N VAL A 76 -4.60 3.26 -11.16
CA VAL A 76 -6.06 3.36 -11.00
C VAL A 76 -6.44 4.83 -10.82
N ALA A 77 -5.83 5.49 -9.84
CA ALA A 77 -6.14 6.86 -9.46
C ALA A 77 -6.03 7.85 -10.63
N ARG A 78 -5.03 7.66 -11.52
CA ARG A 78 -4.85 8.48 -12.73
C ARG A 78 -6.04 8.46 -13.68
N THR A 79 -6.78 7.34 -13.73
CA THR A 79 -7.88 7.15 -14.69
C THR A 79 -9.28 7.43 -14.13
N ARG A 80 -9.41 7.61 -12.81
CA ARG A 80 -10.71 7.82 -12.13
C ARG A 80 -11.36 9.15 -12.55
N PRO A 81 -12.53 9.20 -13.19
CA PRO A 81 -13.26 10.46 -13.39
C PRO A 81 -13.58 11.16 -12.05
N GLN A 82 -13.52 12.49 -12.00
CA GLN A 82 -13.83 13.24 -10.77
C GLN A 82 -15.26 12.92 -10.28
N GLY A 83 -15.42 12.76 -8.96
CA GLY A 83 -16.72 12.47 -8.33
C GLY A 83 -17.22 11.03 -8.54
N THR A 84 -16.39 10.12 -9.07
CA THR A 84 -16.76 8.70 -9.25
C THR A 84 -15.87 7.80 -8.42
N ALA A 85 -16.36 6.65 -7.96
CA ALA A 85 -15.51 5.60 -7.39
C ALA A 85 -14.92 4.75 -8.53
N GLN A 86 -13.67 4.32 -8.38
CA GLN A 86 -13.05 3.33 -9.26
C GLN A 86 -12.51 2.18 -8.42
N VAL A 87 -12.90 0.96 -8.80
CA VAL A 87 -12.48 -0.27 -8.12
C VAL A 87 -11.78 -1.18 -9.13
N ARG A 88 -10.66 -1.78 -8.75
CA ARG A 88 -9.96 -2.80 -9.52
C ARG A 88 -9.65 -4.00 -8.63
N LEU A 89 -9.88 -5.20 -9.16
CA LEU A 89 -9.51 -6.47 -8.53
C LEU A 89 -8.43 -7.14 -9.38
N SER A 90 -7.36 -7.60 -8.75
CA SER A 90 -6.30 -8.37 -9.41
C SER A 90 -5.62 -9.33 -8.43
N THR A 91 -4.92 -10.34 -8.94
CA THR A 91 -4.03 -11.21 -8.14
C THR A 91 -2.62 -11.06 -8.70
N PRO A 92 -1.84 -10.09 -8.22
CA PRO A 92 -0.57 -9.72 -8.83
C PRO A 92 0.48 -10.83 -8.68
N THR A 93 1.17 -11.10 -9.79
CA THR A 93 2.26 -12.06 -9.88
C THR A 93 3.54 -11.36 -10.34
N LEU A 94 4.69 -11.82 -9.84
CA LEU A 94 5.98 -11.23 -10.20
C LEU A 94 6.22 -11.25 -11.72
N SER A 95 5.83 -12.34 -12.39
CA SER A 95 6.03 -12.52 -13.83
C SER A 95 5.20 -11.57 -14.70
N GLU A 96 3.95 -11.30 -14.33
CA GLU A 96 3.04 -10.50 -15.15
C GLU A 96 3.03 -9.03 -14.74
N HIS A 97 3.19 -8.76 -13.45
CA HIS A 97 2.99 -7.43 -12.87
C HIS A 97 4.29 -6.80 -12.35
N GLY A 98 5.37 -7.58 -12.20
CA GLY A 98 6.63 -7.13 -11.60
C GLY A 98 6.57 -7.01 -10.07
N TRP A 99 5.47 -7.46 -9.45
CA TRP A 99 5.26 -7.48 -8.02
C TRP A 99 4.22 -8.55 -7.65
N SER A 100 4.15 -8.94 -6.38
CA SER A 100 3.16 -9.87 -5.87
C SER A 100 2.60 -9.43 -4.52
N ALA A 101 1.43 -9.97 -4.19
CA ALA A 101 0.83 -9.87 -2.86
C ALA A 101 0.87 -11.23 -2.14
N GLY A 102 1.93 -12.02 -2.34
CA GLY A 102 2.07 -13.33 -1.70
C GLY A 102 0.99 -14.35 -2.10
N GLY A 103 0.44 -14.21 -3.31
CA GLY A 103 -0.68 -15.03 -3.79
C GLY A 103 -2.07 -14.55 -3.37
N HIS A 104 -2.17 -13.47 -2.59
CA HIS A 104 -3.46 -12.86 -2.25
C HIS A 104 -4.01 -11.98 -3.38
N SER A 105 -5.33 -11.88 -3.45
CA SER A 105 -6.00 -10.91 -4.32
C SER A 105 -5.97 -9.52 -3.70
N VAL A 106 -5.84 -8.49 -4.54
CA VAL A 106 -5.79 -7.09 -4.17
C VAL A 106 -6.99 -6.37 -4.75
N VAL A 107 -7.74 -5.71 -3.88
CA VAL A 107 -8.83 -4.80 -4.23
C VAL A 107 -8.32 -3.37 -4.05
N GLU A 108 -8.14 -2.66 -5.16
CA GLU A 108 -7.75 -1.26 -5.18
C GLU A 108 -9.00 -0.41 -5.33
N VAL A 109 -9.21 0.53 -4.41
CA VAL A 109 -10.37 1.43 -4.40
C VAL A 109 -9.87 2.87 -4.36
N VAL A 110 -10.25 3.65 -5.37
CA VAL A 110 -10.00 5.10 -5.42
C VAL A 110 -11.35 5.80 -5.45
N VAL A 111 -11.61 6.60 -4.43
CA VAL A 111 -12.85 7.34 -4.24
C VAL A 111 -12.57 8.59 -3.40
N ASP A 112 -13.48 9.54 -3.40
CA ASP A 112 -13.42 10.69 -2.50
C ASP A 112 -13.70 10.22 -1.05
N ASP A 113 -12.96 10.79 -0.10
CA ASP A 113 -13.05 10.36 1.31
C ASP A 113 -14.43 10.65 1.89
N MET A 114 -14.95 9.70 2.67
CA MET A 114 -16.24 9.80 3.33
C MET A 114 -16.29 8.93 4.61
N PRO A 115 -17.10 9.31 5.61
CA PRO A 115 -17.25 8.52 6.83
C PRO A 115 -17.60 7.05 6.55
N PHE A 116 -17.01 6.14 7.33
CA PHE A 116 -17.29 4.70 7.32
C PHE A 116 -16.92 3.93 6.04
N LEU A 117 -16.13 4.52 5.14
CA LEU A 117 -15.73 3.88 3.89
C LEU A 117 -15.02 2.54 4.14
N VAL A 118 -13.95 2.56 4.95
CA VAL A 118 -13.14 1.36 5.24
C VAL A 118 -13.96 0.31 5.95
N ASP A 119 -14.74 0.70 6.96
CA ASP A 119 -15.59 -0.22 7.73
C ASP A 119 -16.63 -0.89 6.82
N SER A 120 -17.25 -0.12 5.93
CA SER A 120 -18.26 -0.62 4.98
C SER A 120 -17.65 -1.62 3.99
N LEU A 121 -16.45 -1.34 3.47
CA LEU A 121 -15.75 -2.27 2.58
C LEU A 121 -15.36 -3.57 3.30
N THR A 122 -14.79 -3.46 4.50
CA THR A 122 -14.42 -4.62 5.31
C THR A 122 -15.64 -5.46 5.66
N MET A 123 -16.74 -4.84 6.10
CA MET A 123 -18.00 -5.54 6.38
C MET A 123 -18.55 -6.26 5.15
N GLU A 124 -18.50 -5.63 3.97
CA GLU A 124 -18.98 -6.26 2.74
C GLU A 124 -18.12 -7.45 2.32
N LEU A 125 -16.79 -7.37 2.45
CA LEU A 125 -15.88 -8.49 2.21
C LEU A 125 -16.13 -9.63 3.20
N SER A 126 -16.26 -9.33 4.49
CA SER A 126 -16.58 -10.32 5.53
C SER A 126 -17.95 -10.97 5.29
N ARG A 127 -18.96 -10.21 4.85
CA ARG A 127 -20.29 -10.74 4.49
C ARG A 127 -20.20 -11.77 3.35
N GLN A 128 -19.24 -11.60 2.45
CA GLN A 128 -18.94 -12.56 1.38
C GLN A 128 -17.98 -13.68 1.79
N LEU A 129 -17.65 -13.80 3.08
CA LEU A 129 -16.69 -14.78 3.61
C LEU A 129 -15.30 -14.63 2.97
N ARG A 130 -14.87 -13.39 2.72
CA ARG A 130 -13.53 -13.06 2.24
C ARG A 130 -12.74 -12.41 3.35
N ASP A 131 -11.69 -13.09 3.80
CA ASP A 131 -10.80 -12.57 4.81
C ASP A 131 -9.94 -11.42 4.26
N VAL A 132 -9.83 -10.36 5.04
CA VAL A 132 -8.99 -9.20 4.72
C VAL A 132 -7.64 -9.38 5.42
N HIS A 133 -6.59 -9.59 4.63
CA HIS A 133 -5.24 -9.83 5.15
C HIS A 133 -4.46 -8.55 5.44
N LEU A 134 -4.74 -7.47 4.69
CA LEU A 134 -4.11 -6.17 4.88
C LEU A 134 -5.03 -5.07 4.36
N VAL A 135 -5.15 -3.99 5.12
CA VAL A 135 -5.78 -2.74 4.66
C VAL A 135 -4.70 -1.68 4.54
N VAL A 136 -4.57 -1.08 3.37
CA VAL A 136 -3.76 0.11 3.15
C VAL A 136 -4.68 1.25 2.75
N HIS A 137 -4.85 2.22 3.66
CA HIS A 137 -5.81 3.33 3.49
C HIS A 137 -5.11 4.69 3.62
N PRO A 138 -4.46 5.17 2.54
CA PRO A 138 -3.88 6.50 2.51
C PRO A 138 -4.86 7.53 1.94
N ASN A 139 -4.86 8.72 2.53
CA ASN A 139 -5.57 9.87 2.00
C ASN A 139 -4.57 10.82 1.32
N PHE A 140 -4.91 11.26 0.12
CA PHE A 140 -4.09 12.17 -0.68
C PHE A 140 -4.93 13.35 -1.16
N ASP A 141 -4.37 14.55 -1.04
CA ASP A 141 -4.88 15.71 -1.75
C ASP A 141 -4.46 15.62 -3.23
N VAL A 142 -5.43 15.79 -4.13
CA VAL A 142 -5.21 15.65 -5.58
C VAL A 142 -5.61 16.93 -6.29
N VAL A 143 -4.69 17.47 -7.08
CA VAL A 143 -4.95 18.57 -8.03
C VAL A 143 -5.06 17.97 -9.43
N ARG A 144 -6.09 18.36 -10.19
CA ARG A 144 -6.38 17.80 -11.52
C ARG A 144 -6.54 18.88 -12.57
#